data_AF-A0A971G1Z1-F1
#
_entry.id   AF-A0A971G1Z1-F1
#
_cell.length_a   1.000
_cell.length_b   1.000
_cell.length_c   1.000
_cell.angle_alpha   90.00
_cell.angle_beta   90.00
_cell.angle_gamma   90.00
#
_symmetry.space_group_name_H-M   'P 1'
#
loop_
_entity.id
_entity.type
_entity.pdbx_description
1 polymer ?
#
loop_
_entity_poly.entity_id
_entity_poly.type
_entity_poly.pdbx_seq_one_letter_code
_entity_poly.pdbx_strand_id
1 'polypeptide(L)'
;MGLRYYPAQGEVCVTRDDVPPEALALLGADEAAIRAAMEHDQLYCIILTRQGTQVSLRIFDAPGDAFYANDSHGQQSSLPGFTFFRSTPDHMEKNPLLTTLSLCTQYLGKGYALQTDVFGRAPTSADEDILVSVAKRLLQLGAAKGPPQELVQENTLALPKTAPLTDQMAPVAYQTDGPPLELSPIPAVLGTTLHEVSGITAPRASLKYTLNGRTSSRFQADENGRFTFTMKTLDPDMPNELTVIASQDGGVSTASCSLVIDWQLSPLVLSRTTGTVTADHVILEGVTLPGSKVQLIRRNGNDLIPVDQDGRFHYRLALSKLGENNFTLRCLSPGYHRIDMPLSFFRTIGDSLELYTLSDRIKSVTFAQLMKKPSAYQGRTVRYRGTVAALANLEGQPLFLLTMDEGETIACLCPDLLDIHLGQEADLLGVLTGKMQSVESPWLSGEFPSLTLTSLIP
;
A
#
# COMPACT_ATOMS: atom_id res chain seq x y z
N MET A 1 -20.29 4.72 -20.55
CA MET A 1 -19.24 3.80 -20.09
C MET A 1 -18.37 4.56 -19.10
N GLY A 2 -18.41 4.21 -17.81
CA GLY A 2 -17.80 5.04 -16.77
C GLY A 2 -16.37 4.62 -16.43
N LEU A 3 -15.45 4.60 -17.39
CA LEU A 3 -14.03 4.35 -17.05
C LEU A 3 -13.61 5.35 -15.99
N ARG A 4 -13.09 4.85 -14.87
CA ARG A 4 -12.52 5.67 -13.81
C ARG A 4 -11.05 5.38 -13.76
N TYR A 5 -10.26 6.43 -13.93
CA TYR A 5 -8.83 6.37 -13.80
C TYR A 5 -8.40 7.20 -12.60
N TYR A 6 -7.59 6.58 -11.75
CA TYR A 6 -6.96 7.22 -10.61
C TYR A 6 -5.48 7.43 -10.97
N PRO A 7 -5.07 8.67 -11.35
CA PRO A 7 -3.68 8.94 -11.70
C PRO A 7 -2.77 8.69 -10.49
N ALA A 8 -1.64 8.02 -10.71
CA ALA A 8 -0.56 8.03 -9.73
C ALA A 8 0.14 9.40 -9.72
N GLN A 9 0.97 9.66 -8.71
CA GLN A 9 1.64 10.95 -8.57
C GLN A 9 2.52 11.26 -9.79
N GLY A 10 2.20 12.36 -10.49
CA GLY A 10 2.90 12.78 -11.71
C GLY A 10 2.47 12.04 -12.98
N GLU A 11 1.40 11.24 -12.92
CA GLU A 11 0.72 10.76 -14.12
C GLU A 11 -0.32 11.78 -14.58
N VAL A 12 -0.40 11.98 -15.89
CA VAL A 12 -1.39 12.85 -16.52
C VAL A 12 -2.32 12.00 -17.38
N CYS A 13 -3.62 12.12 -17.16
CA CYS A 13 -4.63 11.46 -18.00
C CYS A 13 -5.19 12.44 -19.01
N VAL A 14 -5.18 12.03 -20.27
CA VAL A 14 -5.82 12.74 -21.37
C VAL A 14 -6.99 11.89 -21.85
N THR A 15 -8.15 12.52 -22.00
CA THR A 15 -9.35 11.89 -22.53
C THR A 15 -9.86 12.69 -23.72
N ARG A 16 -10.84 12.13 -24.44
CA ARG A 16 -11.53 12.86 -25.52
C ARG A 16 -12.36 14.04 -25.04
N ASP A 17 -12.57 14.21 -23.74
CA ASP A 17 -13.36 15.28 -23.17
C ASP A 17 -12.47 16.29 -22.41
N ASP A 18 -11.40 15.81 -21.79
CA ASP A 18 -10.50 16.59 -20.94
C ASP A 18 -9.02 16.38 -21.34
N VAL A 19 -8.34 17.48 -21.68
CA VAL A 19 -6.92 17.53 -22.02
C VAL A 19 -6.23 18.51 -21.06
N PRO A 20 -5.62 18.02 -19.97
CA PRO A 20 -4.99 18.89 -18.98
C PRO A 20 -3.86 19.76 -19.59
N PRO A 21 -3.68 21.02 -19.15
CA PRO A 21 -2.61 21.89 -19.67
C PRO A 21 -1.20 21.29 -19.55
N GLU A 22 -0.97 20.52 -18.51
CA GLU A 22 0.27 19.75 -18.28
C GLU A 22 0.52 18.68 -19.36
N ALA A 23 -0.53 18.10 -19.95
CA ALA A 23 -0.41 17.15 -21.05
C ALA A 23 0.06 17.83 -22.35
N LEU A 24 -0.41 19.06 -22.61
CA LEU A 24 -0.03 19.83 -23.81
C LEU A 24 1.49 20.09 -23.84
N ALA A 25 2.06 20.40 -22.68
CA ALA A 25 3.50 20.62 -22.51
C ALA A 25 4.30 19.31 -22.69
N LEU A 26 3.79 18.18 -22.19
CA LEU A 26 4.45 16.88 -22.27
C LEU A 26 4.40 16.27 -23.67
N LEU A 27 3.27 16.42 -24.37
CA LEU A 27 3.07 15.89 -25.72
C LEU A 27 3.62 16.82 -26.81
N GLY A 28 3.88 18.09 -26.49
CA GLY A 28 4.39 19.08 -27.44
C GLY A 28 3.41 19.38 -28.58
N ALA A 29 2.12 19.19 -28.35
CA ALA A 29 1.04 19.39 -29.33
C ALA A 29 -0.08 20.22 -28.71
N ASP A 30 -0.82 20.94 -29.55
CA ASP A 30 -2.02 21.63 -29.11
C ASP A 30 -3.19 20.65 -28.89
N GLU A 31 -4.21 21.13 -28.17
CA GLU A 31 -5.37 20.34 -27.80
C GLU A 31 -6.13 19.79 -29.00
N ALA A 32 -6.24 20.56 -30.09
CA ALA A 32 -6.97 20.14 -31.29
C ALA A 32 -6.24 19.00 -32.01
N ALA A 33 -4.91 19.08 -32.10
CA ALA A 33 -4.08 18.02 -32.66
C ALA A 33 -4.18 16.72 -31.85
N ILE A 34 -4.15 16.81 -30.52
CA ILE A 34 -4.28 15.63 -29.63
C ILE A 34 -5.66 14.99 -29.78
N ARG A 35 -6.74 15.78 -29.76
CA ARG A 35 -8.10 15.25 -29.93
C ARG A 35 -8.30 14.61 -31.31
N ALA A 36 -7.81 15.24 -32.38
CA ALA A 36 -7.87 14.68 -33.73
C ALA A 36 -7.12 13.35 -33.85
N ALA A 37 -5.94 13.22 -33.23
CA ALA A 37 -5.20 11.96 -33.18
C ALA A 37 -5.95 10.88 -32.38
N MET A 38 -6.52 11.24 -31.22
CA MET A 38 -7.34 10.30 -30.42
C MET A 38 -8.62 9.85 -31.15
N GLU A 39 -9.23 10.71 -31.97
CA GLU A 39 -10.35 10.33 -32.81
C GLU A 39 -9.93 9.40 -33.94
N HIS A 40 -8.88 9.77 -34.68
CA HIS A 40 -8.33 8.99 -35.79
C HIS A 40 -7.92 7.58 -35.36
N ASP A 41 -7.18 7.46 -34.25
CA ASP A 41 -6.66 6.20 -33.74
C ASP A 41 -7.62 5.47 -32.79
N GLN A 42 -8.87 5.97 -32.70
CA GLN A 42 -9.93 5.43 -31.86
C GLN A 42 -9.54 5.28 -30.37
N LEU A 43 -8.68 6.17 -29.88
CA LEU A 43 -8.22 6.19 -28.49
C LEU A 43 -9.26 6.80 -27.57
N TYR A 44 -9.50 6.15 -26.45
CA TYR A 44 -10.41 6.63 -25.41
C TYR A 44 -9.68 7.42 -24.32
N CYS A 45 -8.46 7.00 -23.97
CA CYS A 45 -7.58 7.78 -23.10
C CYS A 45 -6.11 7.55 -23.43
N ILE A 46 -5.30 8.53 -23.06
CA ILE A 46 -3.84 8.48 -23.06
C ILE A 46 -3.37 8.80 -21.64
N ILE A 47 -2.46 7.99 -21.11
CA ILE A 47 -1.86 8.16 -19.81
C ILE A 47 -0.38 8.41 -20.01
N LEU A 48 0.09 9.54 -19.50
CA LEU A 48 1.49 9.93 -19.53
C LEU A 48 2.07 9.67 -18.15
N THR A 49 2.99 8.73 -18.04
CA THR A 49 3.67 8.46 -16.77
C THR A 49 4.70 9.53 -16.47
N ARG A 50 5.08 9.68 -15.20
CA ARG A 50 6.17 10.57 -14.78
C ARG A 50 7.51 10.30 -15.49
N GLN A 51 7.70 9.06 -15.98
CA GLN A 51 8.90 8.63 -16.69
C GLN A 51 8.85 8.98 -18.19
N GLY A 52 7.78 9.62 -18.66
CA GLY A 52 7.57 9.97 -20.07
C GLY A 52 6.99 8.83 -20.91
N THR A 53 6.54 7.73 -20.29
CA THR A 53 5.92 6.61 -20.99
C THR A 53 4.47 6.95 -21.33
N GLN A 54 4.09 6.77 -22.59
CA GLN A 54 2.71 6.92 -23.05
C GLN A 54 2.01 5.56 -23.04
N VAL A 55 0.88 5.46 -22.36
CA VAL A 55 -0.03 4.31 -22.40
C VAL A 55 -1.35 4.74 -23.02
N SER A 56 -1.80 4.09 -24.08
CA SER A 56 -3.04 4.44 -24.78
C SER A 56 -4.07 3.33 -24.70
N LEU A 57 -5.35 3.69 -24.54
CA LEU A 57 -6.45 2.73 -24.43
C LEU A 57 -7.34 2.76 -25.67
N ARG A 58 -7.59 1.58 -26.25
CA ARG A 58 -8.66 1.32 -27.23
C ARG A 58 -9.72 0.39 -26.63
N ILE A 59 -10.96 0.57 -27.06
CA ILE A 59 -12.10 -0.26 -26.64
C ILE A 59 -12.79 -0.80 -27.89
N PHE A 60 -13.08 -2.10 -27.88
CA PHE A 60 -13.69 -2.82 -28.99
C PHE A 60 -15.03 -3.42 -28.55
N ASP A 61 -16.00 -3.45 -29.47
CA ASP A 61 -17.34 -3.97 -29.18
C ASP A 61 -17.42 -5.51 -29.16
N ALA A 62 -16.43 -6.21 -29.74
CA ALA A 62 -16.35 -7.68 -29.70
C ALA A 62 -15.03 -8.16 -29.08
N PRO A 63 -15.04 -9.27 -28.30
CA PRO A 63 -13.83 -9.79 -27.66
C PRO A 63 -12.78 -10.25 -28.67
N GLY A 64 -13.18 -10.77 -29.83
CA GLY A 64 -12.25 -11.20 -30.88
C GLY A 64 -11.43 -10.06 -31.47
N ASP A 65 -12.03 -8.89 -31.68
CA ASP A 65 -11.41 -7.78 -32.40
C ASP A 65 -10.21 -7.19 -31.66
N ALA A 66 -10.20 -7.23 -30.32
CA ALA A 66 -9.04 -6.81 -29.51
C ALA A 66 -7.83 -7.74 -29.69
N PHE A 67 -8.05 -9.00 -30.06
CA PHE A 67 -7.01 -10.01 -30.30
C PHE A 67 -6.58 -10.03 -31.78
N TYR A 68 -7.45 -9.65 -32.71
CA TYR A 68 -7.15 -9.55 -34.15
C TYR A 68 -6.60 -8.18 -34.59
N ALA A 69 -6.85 -7.09 -33.84
CA ALA A 69 -6.32 -5.76 -34.17
C ALA A 69 -4.78 -5.67 -34.11
N ASN A 70 -4.12 -6.65 -33.50
CA ASN A 70 -2.67 -6.80 -33.51
C ASN A 70 -2.26 -7.91 -34.49
N ASP A 71 -2.52 -7.68 -35.78
CA ASP A 71 -1.93 -8.46 -36.88
C ASP A 71 -0.40 -8.25 -36.88
N SER A 72 0.35 -9.03 -36.10
CA SER A 72 1.79 -9.30 -36.35
C SER A 72 2.37 -10.30 -35.34
N HIS A 73 3.32 -11.09 -35.84
CA HIS A 73 4.03 -12.22 -35.25
C HIS A 73 4.68 -11.98 -33.87
N GLY A 74 3.87 -11.85 -32.83
CA GLY A 74 4.32 -11.55 -31.47
C GLY A 74 4.42 -12.74 -30.53
N GLN A 75 5.34 -12.67 -29.57
CA GLN A 75 5.42 -13.62 -28.45
C GLN A 75 4.24 -13.36 -27.50
N GLN A 76 3.37 -14.37 -27.35
CA GLN A 76 2.20 -14.30 -26.48
C GLN A 76 2.54 -14.79 -25.08
N SER A 77 2.16 -14.01 -24.06
CA SER A 77 2.15 -14.45 -22.66
C SER A 77 0.79 -14.12 -22.05
N SER A 78 0.30 -15.00 -21.18
CA SER A 78 -0.97 -14.83 -20.48
C SER A 78 -0.73 -14.62 -19.00
N LEU A 79 -1.30 -13.55 -18.45
CA LEU A 79 -1.48 -13.38 -17.01
C LEU A 79 -2.96 -13.67 -16.67
N PRO A 80 -3.29 -13.97 -15.41
CA PRO A 80 -4.69 -14.01 -14.99
C PRO A 80 -5.41 -12.72 -15.43
N GLY A 81 -6.47 -12.89 -16.21
CA GLY A 81 -7.34 -11.80 -16.68
C GLY A 81 -6.79 -10.91 -17.79
N PHE A 82 -5.55 -11.15 -18.26
CA PHE A 82 -4.93 -10.34 -19.30
C PHE A 82 -4.11 -11.17 -20.30
N THR A 83 -4.10 -10.74 -21.56
CA THR A 83 -3.24 -11.30 -22.61
C THR A 83 -2.27 -10.25 -23.11
N PHE A 84 -0.98 -10.59 -23.12
CA PHE A 84 0.07 -9.74 -23.67
C PHE A 84 0.38 -10.11 -25.11
N PHE A 85 0.55 -9.07 -25.92
CA PHE A 85 1.08 -9.13 -27.28
C PHE A 85 2.28 -8.21 -27.38
N ARG A 86 3.32 -8.67 -28.07
CA ARG A 86 4.49 -7.88 -28.40
C ARG A 86 4.64 -7.85 -29.91
N SER A 87 4.47 -6.69 -30.53
CA SER A 87 4.68 -6.54 -31.97
C SER A 87 5.90 -5.66 -32.24
N THR A 88 6.74 -6.12 -33.16
CA THR A 88 7.74 -5.28 -33.82
C THR A 88 7.18 -4.91 -35.20
N PRO A 89 7.27 -3.64 -35.64
CA PRO A 89 6.82 -3.27 -36.98
C PRO A 89 7.44 -4.18 -38.02
N ASP A 90 6.60 -4.76 -38.88
CA ASP A 90 7.08 -5.68 -39.91
C ASP A 90 8.09 -4.96 -40.81
N HIS A 91 9.15 -5.68 -41.16
CA HIS A 91 10.20 -5.24 -42.06
C HIS A 91 9.59 -4.63 -43.32
N MET A 92 9.50 -3.30 -43.40
CA MET A 92 9.71 -2.49 -44.61
C MET A 92 9.54 -0.99 -44.42
N GLU A 93 9.09 -0.45 -43.28
CA GLU A 93 9.23 1.01 -43.06
C GLU A 93 9.27 1.39 -41.58
N LYS A 94 10.42 1.95 -41.19
CA LYS A 94 10.70 2.80 -40.01
C LYS A 94 10.86 2.12 -38.64
N ASN A 95 12.14 1.82 -38.38
CA ASN A 95 12.83 1.81 -37.09
C ASN A 95 12.91 0.45 -36.36
N PRO A 96 14.03 -0.31 -36.50
CA PRO A 96 14.25 -1.61 -35.83
C PRO A 96 14.39 -1.50 -34.30
N LEU A 97 14.19 -0.30 -33.75
CA LEU A 97 14.31 0.03 -32.34
C LEU A 97 12.94 0.31 -31.69
N LEU A 98 11.84 0.11 -32.40
CA LEU A 98 10.48 0.30 -31.87
C LEU A 98 9.82 -1.05 -31.60
N THR A 99 9.34 -1.27 -30.38
CA THR A 99 8.49 -2.42 -30.03
C THR A 99 7.22 -1.92 -29.36
N THR A 100 6.06 -2.33 -29.87
CA THR A 100 4.77 -2.02 -29.27
C THR A 100 4.37 -3.17 -28.35
N LEU A 101 4.12 -2.84 -27.09
CA LEU A 101 3.53 -3.74 -26.11
C LEU A 101 2.04 -3.47 -26.06
N SER A 102 1.24 -4.53 -26.19
CA SER A 102 -0.22 -4.46 -26.02
C SER A 102 -0.68 -5.41 -24.91
N LEU A 103 -1.48 -4.89 -23.99
CA LEU A 103 -2.14 -5.64 -22.95
C LEU A 103 -3.65 -5.63 -23.22
N CYS A 104 -4.21 -6.80 -23.50
CA CYS A 104 -5.62 -6.96 -23.83
C CYS A 104 -6.40 -7.65 -22.70
N THR A 105 -7.63 -7.21 -22.44
CA THR A 105 -8.56 -7.87 -21.50
C THR A 105 -10.01 -7.66 -21.94
N GLN A 106 -10.91 -8.51 -21.46
CA GLN A 106 -12.35 -8.35 -21.64
C GLN A 106 -12.99 -7.86 -20.34
N TYR A 107 -13.80 -6.80 -20.41
CA TYR A 107 -14.46 -6.26 -19.24
C TYR A 107 -15.87 -5.74 -19.60
N LEU A 108 -16.91 -6.18 -18.88
CA LEU A 108 -18.31 -5.81 -19.17
C LEU A 108 -18.71 -6.03 -20.65
N GLY A 109 -18.29 -7.16 -21.22
CA GLY A 109 -18.65 -7.53 -22.59
C GLY A 109 -17.91 -6.77 -23.71
N LYS A 110 -16.97 -5.89 -23.37
CA LYS A 110 -16.13 -5.16 -24.34
C LYS A 110 -14.67 -5.61 -24.24
N GLY A 111 -13.94 -5.52 -25.35
CA GLY A 111 -12.49 -5.71 -25.39
C GLY A 111 -11.77 -4.40 -25.07
N TYR A 112 -10.70 -4.46 -24.27
CA TYR A 112 -9.86 -3.32 -23.94
C TYR A 112 -8.43 -3.67 -24.32
N ALA A 113 -7.76 -2.79 -25.09
CA ALA A 113 -6.34 -2.92 -25.39
C ALA A 113 -5.61 -1.68 -24.89
N LEU A 114 -4.68 -1.88 -23.96
CA LEU A 114 -3.72 -0.87 -23.53
C LEU A 114 -2.43 -1.06 -24.30
N GLN A 115 -1.88 0.01 -24.87
CA GLN A 115 -0.68 -0.05 -25.70
C GLN A 115 0.38 0.92 -25.20
N THR A 116 1.65 0.53 -25.27
CA THR A 116 2.79 1.42 -25.06
C THR A 116 3.92 1.06 -26.01
N ASP A 117 4.69 2.07 -26.40
CA ASP A 117 5.80 1.95 -27.33
C ASP A 117 7.14 2.04 -26.59
N VAL A 118 7.98 1.03 -26.77
CA VAL A 118 9.34 0.98 -26.24
C VAL A 118 10.32 1.31 -27.36
N PHE A 119 11.07 2.40 -27.19
CA PHE A 119 12.05 2.90 -28.16
C PHE A 119 13.48 2.59 -27.72
N GLY A 120 14.33 2.17 -28.65
CA GLY A 120 15.78 2.06 -28.46
C GLY A 120 16.26 0.83 -27.69
N ARG A 121 15.36 0.01 -27.14
CA ARG A 121 15.68 -1.18 -26.34
C ARG A 121 14.59 -2.23 -26.41
N ALA A 122 14.92 -3.47 -26.06
CA ALA A 122 13.92 -4.51 -25.87
C ALA A 122 13.01 -4.19 -24.66
N PRO A 123 11.73 -4.57 -24.71
CA PRO A 123 10.85 -4.56 -23.55
C PRO A 123 11.38 -5.40 -22.39
N THR A 124 11.14 -4.92 -21.18
CA THR A 124 11.47 -5.58 -19.90
C THR A 124 10.20 -5.82 -19.10
N SER A 125 10.29 -6.61 -18.02
CA SER A 125 9.17 -6.82 -17.11
C SER A 125 8.65 -5.50 -16.50
N ALA A 126 9.50 -4.48 -16.34
CA ALA A 126 9.07 -3.17 -15.87
C ALA A 126 8.10 -2.46 -16.84
N ASP A 127 8.27 -2.67 -18.15
CA ASP A 127 7.36 -2.09 -19.15
C ASP A 127 5.99 -2.80 -19.15
N GLU A 128 5.99 -4.11 -18.91
CA GLU A 128 4.78 -4.91 -18.72
C GLU A 128 4.05 -4.53 -17.43
N ASP A 129 4.80 -4.33 -16.34
CA ASP A 129 4.27 -3.92 -15.05
C ASP A 129 3.59 -2.56 -15.13
N ILE A 130 4.12 -1.61 -15.93
CA ILE A 130 3.46 -0.32 -16.20
C ILE A 130 2.09 -0.54 -16.85
N LEU A 131 1.99 -1.39 -17.88
CA LEU A 131 0.72 -1.68 -18.56
C LEU A 131 -0.29 -2.33 -17.61
N VAL A 132 0.12 -3.32 -16.82
CA VAL A 132 -0.75 -3.99 -15.84
C VAL A 132 -1.20 -3.02 -14.76
N SER A 133 -0.28 -2.20 -14.25
CA SER A 133 -0.52 -1.21 -13.21
C SER A 133 -1.54 -0.18 -13.68
N VAL A 134 -1.38 0.34 -14.90
CA VAL A 134 -2.33 1.26 -15.52
C VAL A 134 -3.68 0.57 -15.73
N ALA A 135 -3.72 -0.62 -16.33
CA ALA A 135 -4.97 -1.35 -16.59
C ALA A 135 -5.78 -1.60 -15.31
N LYS A 136 -5.10 -2.01 -14.23
CA LYS A 136 -5.72 -2.21 -12.91
C LYS A 136 -6.30 -0.94 -12.30
N ARG A 137 -5.78 0.25 -12.62
CA ARG A 137 -6.34 1.53 -12.15
C ARG A 137 -7.46 2.06 -13.03
N LEU A 138 -7.46 1.69 -14.31
CA LEU A 138 -8.38 2.18 -15.34
C LEU A 138 -9.67 1.37 -15.41
N LEU A 139 -9.57 0.06 -15.19
CA LEU A 139 -10.67 -0.90 -15.29
C LEU A 139 -11.38 -1.15 -13.95
N GLN A 140 -11.36 -0.17 -13.04
CA GLN A 140 -12.13 -0.20 -11.79
C GLN A 140 -13.45 0.54 -11.96
N LEU A 141 -14.38 -0.11 -12.65
CA LEU A 141 -15.68 0.49 -12.91
C LEU A 141 -16.64 0.18 -11.76
N GLY A 142 -16.69 1.13 -10.81
CA GLY A 142 -17.76 1.26 -9.81
C GLY A 142 -17.47 0.79 -8.38
N ALA A 143 -16.19 0.67 -8.00
CA ALA A 143 -15.81 0.77 -6.60
C ALA A 143 -16.39 2.07 -6.00
N ALA A 144 -17.04 1.96 -4.84
CA ALA A 144 -17.48 3.13 -4.06
C ALA A 144 -16.30 4.09 -3.87
N LYS A 145 -16.58 5.40 -3.78
CA LYS A 145 -15.58 6.48 -3.67
C LYS A 145 -14.70 6.27 -2.43
N GLY A 146 -13.65 5.45 -2.54
CA GLY A 146 -12.59 5.33 -1.56
C GLY A 146 -11.64 6.52 -1.69
N PRO A 147 -11.05 7.01 -0.60
CA PRO A 147 -10.01 8.02 -0.69
C PRO A 147 -8.86 7.51 -1.58
N PRO A 148 -8.15 8.41 -2.28
CA PRO A 148 -7.07 8.04 -3.21
C PRO A 148 -6.06 7.12 -2.51
N GLN A 149 -5.83 5.94 -3.10
CA GLN A 149 -4.80 5.00 -2.65
C GLN A 149 -3.46 5.33 -3.32
N GLU A 150 -2.50 5.79 -2.53
CA GLU A 150 -1.09 5.81 -2.89
C GLU A 150 -0.56 4.36 -2.97
N LEU A 151 -0.08 3.95 -4.15
CA LEU A 151 0.59 2.66 -4.35
C LEU A 151 2.12 2.85 -4.36
N VAL A 152 2.69 2.54 -3.20
CA VAL A 152 3.96 1.85 -2.91
C VAL A 152 5.17 2.20 -3.81
N GLN A 153 6.00 3.12 -3.30
CA GLN A 153 7.42 3.23 -3.64
C GLN A 153 8.18 1.97 -3.22
N GLU A 154 9.24 1.62 -3.96
CA GLU A 154 10.22 0.61 -3.54
C GLU A 154 10.70 0.91 -2.11
N ASN A 155 10.15 0.16 -1.15
CA ASN A 155 10.46 0.32 0.26
C ASN A 155 11.85 -0.27 0.52
N THR A 156 12.89 0.55 0.37
CA THR A 156 14.03 0.37 1.27
C THR A 156 13.52 0.75 2.66
N LEU A 157 13.07 -0.26 3.40
CA LEU A 157 12.64 -0.13 4.80
C LEU A 157 13.75 0.58 5.59
N ALA A 158 13.54 1.86 5.86
CA ALA A 158 14.45 2.73 6.59
C ALA A 158 13.66 3.74 7.39
N LEU A 159 14.14 4.05 8.60
CA LEU A 159 13.58 5.14 9.38
C LEU A 159 13.89 6.47 8.68
N PRO A 160 12.93 7.40 8.57
CA PRO A 160 13.24 8.75 8.15
C PRO A 160 14.28 9.33 9.13
N LYS A 161 15.29 10.03 8.61
CA LYS A 161 16.20 10.80 9.46
C LYS A 161 15.34 11.83 10.20
N THR A 162 15.21 11.69 11.52
CA THR A 162 14.46 12.64 12.34
C THR A 162 15.14 14.00 12.23
N ALA A 163 14.48 14.97 11.61
CA ALA A 163 14.94 16.34 11.64
C ALA A 163 14.95 16.85 13.10
N PRO A 164 15.90 17.72 13.48
CA PRO A 164 15.78 18.44 14.74
C PRO A 164 14.44 19.17 14.76
N LEU A 165 13.69 19.04 15.85
CA LEU A 165 12.37 19.67 16.01
C LEU A 165 12.43 21.20 15.94
N THR A 166 13.61 21.75 16.19
CA THR A 166 13.90 23.17 16.09
C THR A 166 15.40 23.36 15.84
N ASP A 167 15.74 24.43 15.13
CA ASP A 167 17.12 24.91 15.02
C ASP A 167 17.52 25.76 16.24
N GLN A 168 16.59 26.05 17.16
CA GLN A 168 16.86 26.83 18.35
C GLN A 168 17.59 26.01 19.41
N MET A 169 18.76 26.50 19.83
CA MET A 169 19.54 25.93 20.92
C MET A 169 19.11 26.51 22.26
N ALA A 170 19.17 25.70 23.31
CA ALA A 170 18.92 26.12 24.69
C ALA A 170 20.00 27.14 25.10
N PRO A 171 19.62 28.31 25.64
CA PRO A 171 20.59 29.25 26.17
C PRO A 171 21.26 28.64 27.41
N VAL A 172 22.60 28.65 27.42
CA VAL A 172 23.40 28.12 28.54
C VAL A 172 23.99 29.28 29.34
N ALA A 173 23.69 29.32 30.62
CA ALA A 173 24.28 30.25 31.58
C ALA A 173 25.47 29.60 32.27
N TYR A 174 26.65 30.23 32.17
CA TYR A 174 27.88 29.74 32.77
C TYR A 174 28.26 30.56 34.00
N GLN A 175 28.68 29.89 35.07
CA GLN A 175 29.36 30.51 36.22
C GLN A 175 30.69 29.80 36.40
N THR A 176 31.79 30.53 36.24
CA THR A 176 33.13 29.94 36.14
C THR A 176 34.00 30.39 37.30
N ASP A 177 33.93 29.66 38.42
CA ASP A 177 34.76 29.87 39.61
C ASP A 177 35.72 28.68 39.85
N GLY A 178 36.02 27.91 38.80
CA GLY A 178 36.72 26.63 38.87
C GLY A 178 37.27 26.14 37.52
N PRO A 179 37.33 24.83 37.25
CA PRO A 179 37.85 24.32 35.98
C PRO A 179 36.97 24.81 34.80
N PRO A 180 37.54 25.03 33.60
CA PRO A 180 36.76 25.43 32.42
C PRO A 180 35.63 24.43 32.19
N LEU A 181 34.46 24.90 31.76
CA LEU A 181 33.31 24.04 31.48
C LEU A 181 32.57 24.60 30.27
N GLU A 182 32.48 23.80 29.21
CA GLU A 182 31.77 24.13 27.99
C GLU A 182 30.89 22.94 27.58
N LEU A 183 29.60 23.19 27.33
CA LEU A 183 28.68 22.18 26.82
C LEU A 183 28.62 22.26 25.29
N SER A 184 28.57 21.10 24.63
CA SER A 184 28.14 21.03 23.24
C SER A 184 26.72 21.62 23.12
N PRO A 185 26.35 22.25 21.98
CA PRO A 185 25.01 22.81 21.80
C PRO A 185 23.89 21.79 22.06
N ILE A 186 22.93 22.18 22.90
CA ILE A 186 21.75 21.38 23.25
C ILE A 186 20.53 22.05 22.62
N PRO A 187 19.66 21.34 21.88
CA PRO A 187 18.42 21.91 21.36
C PRO A 187 17.49 22.38 22.50
N ALA A 188 16.79 23.51 22.30
CA ALA A 188 15.81 24.02 23.26
C ALA A 188 14.55 23.14 23.35
N VAL A 189 14.24 22.42 22.28
CA VAL A 189 13.12 21.47 22.20
C VAL A 189 13.66 20.10 21.80
N LEU A 190 13.39 19.09 22.62
CA LEU A 190 13.78 17.70 22.36
C LEU A 190 12.55 16.86 22.03
N GLY A 191 12.72 15.86 21.17
CA GLY A 191 11.63 14.97 20.78
C GLY A 191 11.42 13.78 21.71
N THR A 192 12.36 13.60 22.64
CA THR A 192 12.54 12.37 23.40
C THR A 192 12.86 12.68 24.85
N THR A 193 12.45 11.78 25.75
CA THR A 193 12.76 11.90 27.19
C THR A 193 14.15 11.40 27.58
N LEU A 194 14.99 11.15 26.57
CA LEU A 194 16.38 10.74 26.64
C LEU A 194 17.20 11.66 25.73
N HIS A 195 18.31 12.18 26.23
CA HIS A 195 19.24 12.97 25.42
C HIS A 195 20.67 12.83 25.93
N GLU A 196 21.61 12.70 25.01
CA GLU A 196 23.04 12.65 25.34
C GLU A 196 23.60 14.07 25.38
N VAL A 197 24.18 14.44 26.52
CA VAL A 197 24.87 15.70 26.71
C VAL A 197 26.37 15.42 26.67
N SER A 198 27.10 16.23 25.92
CA SER A 198 28.55 16.18 25.85
C SER A 198 29.14 17.56 26.08
N GLY A 199 30.43 17.60 26.41
CA GLY A 199 31.16 18.84 26.61
C GLY A 199 32.63 18.63 26.88
N ILE A 200 33.31 19.73 27.18
CA ILE A 200 34.74 19.77 27.50
C ILE A 200 34.93 20.50 28.83
N THR A 201 35.83 19.98 29.65
CA THR A 201 36.32 20.59 30.89
C THR A 201 37.81 20.30 31.06
N ALA A 202 38.39 20.56 32.24
CA ALA A 202 39.76 20.17 32.53
C ALA A 202 39.92 18.63 32.58
N PRO A 203 41.06 18.08 32.13
CA PRO A 203 41.33 16.64 32.21
C PRO A 203 41.12 16.08 33.61
N ARG A 204 40.39 14.97 33.71
CA ARG A 204 40.08 14.28 34.97
C ARG A 204 39.31 15.13 36.01
N ALA A 205 38.75 16.28 35.63
CA ALA A 205 37.88 17.05 36.51
C ALA A 205 36.69 16.19 36.98
N SER A 206 36.27 16.37 38.24
CA SER A 206 35.10 15.66 38.79
C SER A 206 33.83 16.39 38.38
N LEU A 207 32.94 15.71 37.67
CA LEU A 207 31.63 16.20 37.26
C LEU A 207 30.49 15.57 38.06
N LYS A 208 29.38 16.32 38.16
CA LYS A 208 28.05 15.82 38.46
C LYS A 208 27.04 16.71 37.73
N TYR A 209 25.83 16.22 37.50
CA TYR A 209 24.74 17.04 36.99
C TYR A 209 23.52 16.97 37.90
N THR A 210 22.70 18.00 37.87
CA THR A 210 21.37 18.03 38.47
C THR A 210 20.36 18.20 37.35
N LEU A 211 19.33 17.35 37.32
CA LEU A 211 18.22 17.43 36.39
C LEU A 211 16.91 17.48 37.19
N ASN A 212 16.12 18.54 37.04
CA ASN A 212 14.86 18.75 37.76
C ASN A 212 15.01 18.54 39.29
N GLY A 213 16.09 19.08 39.85
CA GLY A 213 16.43 18.96 41.28
C GLY A 213 17.02 17.61 41.72
N ARG A 214 17.15 16.62 40.82
CA ARG A 214 17.80 15.32 41.11
C ARG A 214 19.26 15.32 40.68
N THR A 215 20.17 15.05 41.60
CA THR A 215 21.61 15.03 41.33
C THR A 215 22.11 13.63 40.96
N SER A 216 23.00 13.56 39.97
CA SER A 216 23.69 12.35 39.54
C SER A 216 24.77 11.90 40.52
N SER A 217 25.24 10.66 40.37
CA SER A 217 26.55 10.27 40.91
C SER A 217 27.66 11.09 40.27
N ARG A 218 28.80 11.22 40.96
CA ARG A 218 30.00 11.85 40.39
C ARG A 218 30.61 10.96 39.32
N PHE A 219 31.11 11.58 38.26
CA PHE A 219 31.91 10.96 37.21
C PHE A 219 33.09 11.88 36.87
N GLN A 220 34.01 11.44 36.02
CA GLN A 220 35.18 12.24 35.64
C GLN A 220 35.22 12.46 34.13
N ALA A 221 35.78 13.60 33.73
CA ALA A 221 36.20 13.80 32.35
C ALA A 221 37.35 12.87 32.01
N ASP A 222 37.48 12.54 30.72
CA ASP A 222 38.59 11.73 30.23
C ASP A 222 39.94 12.49 30.31
N GLU A 223 41.00 11.85 29.83
CA GLU A 223 42.36 12.42 29.83
C GLU A 223 42.50 13.65 28.93
N ASN A 224 41.55 13.87 28.02
CA ASN A 224 41.47 15.04 27.14
C ASN A 224 40.44 16.07 27.63
N GLY A 225 39.84 15.86 28.80
CA GLY A 225 38.81 16.75 29.34
C GLY A 225 37.42 16.56 28.73
N ARG A 226 37.19 15.58 27.86
CA ARG A 226 35.87 15.31 27.29
C ARG A 226 35.00 14.55 28.26
N PHE A 227 33.72 14.83 28.23
CA PHE A 227 32.73 14.07 28.99
C PHE A 227 31.45 13.91 28.20
N THR A 228 30.73 12.85 28.53
CA THR A 228 29.41 12.53 27.98
C THR A 228 28.55 11.90 29.07
N PHE A 229 27.27 12.27 29.14
CA PHE A 229 26.29 11.59 29.97
C PHE A 229 24.91 11.62 29.32
N THR A 230 24.04 10.68 29.69
CA THR A 230 22.66 10.65 29.20
C THR A 230 21.71 11.23 30.24
N MET A 231 21.00 12.31 29.87
CA MET A 231 19.81 12.74 30.59
C MET A 231 18.74 11.68 30.42
N LYS A 232 18.22 11.18 31.55
CA LYS A 232 17.12 10.23 31.62
C LYS A 232 15.97 10.88 32.38
N THR A 233 14.76 10.40 32.17
CA THR A 233 13.55 10.85 32.90
C THR A 233 13.27 12.35 32.73
N LEU A 234 13.48 12.90 31.52
CA LEU A 234 12.98 14.23 31.20
C LEU A 234 11.45 14.22 31.26
N ASP A 235 10.89 15.27 31.85
CA ASP A 235 9.45 15.44 32.02
C ASP A 235 8.87 16.02 30.72
N PRO A 236 7.89 15.35 30.09
CA PRO A 236 7.28 15.85 28.86
C PRO A 236 6.35 17.05 29.09
N ASP A 237 5.81 17.21 30.30
CA ASP A 237 4.74 18.17 30.58
C ASP A 237 5.26 19.48 31.20
N MET A 238 6.56 19.55 31.50
CA MET A 238 7.19 20.65 32.24
C MET A 238 8.55 21.02 31.61
N PRO A 239 9.02 22.27 31.77
CA PRO A 239 10.40 22.62 31.48
C PRO A 239 11.37 21.76 32.30
N ASN A 240 12.45 21.33 31.67
CA ASN A 240 13.50 20.53 32.26
C ASN A 240 14.72 21.40 32.52
N GLU A 241 15.11 21.52 33.79
CA GLU A 241 16.24 22.31 34.23
C GLU A 241 17.46 21.42 34.43
N LEU A 242 18.49 21.64 33.61
CA LEU A 242 19.79 20.98 33.71
C LEU A 242 20.81 21.93 34.34
N THR A 243 21.59 21.43 35.30
CA THR A 243 22.79 22.09 35.80
C THR A 243 23.95 21.09 35.81
N VAL A 244 24.97 21.31 35.00
CA VAL A 244 26.23 20.56 35.01
C VAL A 244 27.22 21.27 35.92
N ILE A 245 27.89 20.53 36.78
CA ILE A 245 28.82 21.05 37.79
C ILE A 245 30.16 20.34 37.63
N ALA A 246 31.20 21.09 37.29
CA ALA A 246 32.59 20.62 37.24
C ALA A 246 33.35 21.14 38.46
N SER A 247 34.18 20.29 39.06
CA SER A 247 34.99 20.64 40.23
C SER A 247 36.39 20.03 40.14
N GLN A 248 37.39 20.85 40.44
CA GLN A 248 38.79 20.46 40.49
C GLN A 248 39.55 21.44 41.41
N ASP A 249 40.48 20.93 42.20
CA ASP A 249 41.35 21.72 43.10
C ASP A 249 40.60 22.72 44.01
N GLY A 250 39.37 22.36 44.41
CA GLY A 250 38.52 23.18 45.29
C GLY A 250 37.68 24.25 44.56
N GLY A 251 37.98 24.55 43.30
CA GLY A 251 37.16 25.43 42.45
C GLY A 251 35.95 24.70 41.86
N VAL A 252 34.88 25.44 41.55
CA VAL A 252 33.63 24.89 40.99
C VAL A 252 33.19 25.75 39.81
N SER A 253 32.75 25.13 38.73
CA SER A 253 32.10 25.81 37.61
C SER A 253 30.78 25.13 37.28
N THR A 254 29.79 25.92 36.87
CA THR A 254 28.44 25.45 36.56
C THR A 254 28.00 25.92 35.18
N ALA A 255 27.23 25.07 34.51
CA ALA A 255 26.54 25.37 33.26
C ALA A 255 25.08 24.98 33.42
N SER A 256 24.16 25.93 33.25
CA SER A 256 22.72 25.71 33.44
C SER A 256 21.92 26.08 32.20
N CYS A 257 20.94 25.26 31.86
CA CYS A 257 20.00 25.53 30.78
C CYS A 257 18.63 24.90 31.05
N SER A 258 17.60 25.46 30.43
CA SER A 258 16.23 24.94 30.42
C SER A 258 15.86 24.44 29.03
N LEU A 259 15.14 23.33 28.96
CA LEU A 259 14.66 22.74 27.71
C LEU A 259 13.25 22.17 27.88
N VAL A 260 12.51 22.05 26.79
CA VAL A 260 11.17 21.44 26.78
C VAL A 260 11.15 20.19 25.88
N ILE A 261 10.15 19.33 26.09
CA ILE A 261 9.94 18.15 25.27
C ILE A 261 8.70 18.36 24.40
N ASP A 262 8.83 18.11 23.10
CA ASP A 262 7.70 17.89 22.21
C ASP A 262 7.67 16.40 21.85
N TRP A 263 6.85 15.65 22.60
CA TRP A 263 7.02 14.21 22.75
C TRP A 263 6.65 13.44 21.47
N GLN A 264 7.66 12.94 20.77
CA GLN A 264 7.46 12.23 19.51
C GLN A 264 6.98 10.79 19.70
N LEU A 265 6.15 10.33 18.78
CA LEU A 265 5.75 8.93 18.66
C LEU A 265 6.96 8.05 18.29
N SER A 266 6.94 6.80 18.76
CA SER A 266 7.97 5.81 18.47
C SER A 266 8.10 5.61 16.95
N PRO A 267 9.32 5.72 16.37
CA PRO A 267 9.53 5.47 14.96
C PRO A 267 9.22 4.02 14.61
N LEU A 268 8.35 3.82 13.63
CA LEU A 268 7.94 2.50 13.16
C LEU A 268 7.59 2.59 11.69
N VAL A 269 8.27 1.79 10.87
CA VAL A 269 7.99 1.64 9.45
C VAL A 269 7.77 0.16 9.16
N LEU A 270 6.77 -0.16 8.33
CA LEU A 270 6.41 -1.51 7.93
C LEU A 270 6.45 -1.63 6.41
N SER A 271 6.79 -2.81 5.90
CA SER A 271 6.73 -3.12 4.48
C SER A 271 5.31 -3.00 3.93
N ARG A 272 4.31 -3.30 4.78
CA ARG A 272 2.88 -3.14 4.51
C ARG A 272 2.06 -3.12 5.80
N THR A 273 0.97 -2.39 5.77
CA THR A 273 -0.04 -2.34 6.83
C THR A 273 -1.37 -2.95 6.40
N THR A 274 -1.57 -3.10 5.10
CA THR A 274 -2.78 -3.68 4.51
C THR A 274 -2.46 -4.58 3.31
N GLY A 275 -3.46 -5.33 2.85
CA GLY A 275 -3.37 -6.08 1.60
C GLY A 275 -4.28 -7.30 1.55
N THR A 276 -4.41 -7.86 0.35
CA THR A 276 -5.12 -9.13 0.11
C THR A 276 -4.11 -10.28 0.07
N VAL A 277 -4.37 -11.35 0.81
CA VAL A 277 -3.43 -12.47 0.98
C VAL A 277 -4.15 -13.80 0.83
N THR A 278 -3.62 -14.72 0.03
CA THR A 278 -4.19 -16.07 -0.16
C THR A 278 -3.71 -17.08 0.88
N ALA A 279 -2.52 -16.84 1.46
CA ALA A 279 -1.96 -17.65 2.53
C ALA A 279 -2.68 -17.41 3.87
N ASP A 280 -2.55 -18.36 4.78
CA ASP A 280 -3.01 -18.28 6.18
C ASP A 280 -2.19 -17.31 7.05
N HIS A 281 -1.24 -16.58 6.46
CA HIS A 281 -0.35 -15.68 7.14
C HIS A 281 0.16 -14.60 6.19
N VAL A 282 0.64 -13.51 6.79
CA VAL A 282 1.35 -12.45 6.12
C VAL A 282 2.70 -12.25 6.80
N ILE A 283 3.78 -12.17 6.02
CA ILE A 283 5.08 -11.77 6.56
C ILE A 283 5.08 -10.25 6.66
N LEU A 284 5.27 -9.75 7.88
CA LEU A 284 5.50 -8.35 8.18
C LEU A 284 7.00 -8.15 8.36
N GLU A 285 7.55 -7.20 7.62
CA GLU A 285 8.90 -6.73 7.82
C GLU A 285 8.80 -5.30 8.31
N GLY A 286 9.59 -4.96 9.33
CA GLY A 286 9.54 -3.63 9.90
C GLY A 286 10.90 -3.16 10.40
N VAL A 287 10.99 -1.86 10.57
CA VAL A 287 12.14 -1.18 11.15
C VAL A 287 11.65 -0.21 12.20
N THR A 288 12.29 -0.27 13.37
CA THR A 288 12.12 0.64 14.49
C THR A 288 13.49 0.95 15.08
N LEU A 289 13.55 1.67 16.20
CA LEU A 289 14.82 1.93 16.87
C LEU A 289 15.31 0.67 17.63
N PRO A 290 16.63 0.44 17.71
CA PRO A 290 17.20 -0.61 18.56
C PRO A 290 16.66 -0.59 19.99
N GLY A 291 16.35 -1.76 20.54
CA GLY A 291 15.81 -1.91 21.90
C GLY A 291 14.33 -1.55 22.08
N SER A 292 13.62 -1.25 20.99
CA SER A 292 12.16 -1.03 21.03
C SER A 292 11.40 -2.30 21.40
N LYS A 293 10.27 -2.12 22.10
CA LYS A 293 9.31 -3.20 22.38
C LYS A 293 8.19 -3.14 21.36
N VAL A 294 8.11 -4.16 20.51
CA VAL A 294 7.05 -4.31 19.51
C VAL A 294 6.09 -5.43 19.95
N GLN A 295 4.80 -5.14 19.93
CA GLN A 295 3.74 -6.06 20.35
C GLN A 295 2.60 -6.07 19.36
N LEU A 296 2.13 -7.26 18.98
CA LEU A 296 0.90 -7.42 18.24
C LEU A 296 -0.26 -7.58 19.22
N ILE A 297 -1.30 -6.77 19.08
CA ILE A 297 -2.51 -6.80 19.90
C ILE A 297 -3.62 -7.44 19.08
N ARG A 298 -4.25 -8.46 19.65
CA ARG A 298 -5.40 -9.16 19.07
C ARG A 298 -6.49 -9.30 20.13
N ARG A 299 -7.72 -9.61 19.68
CA ARG A 299 -8.87 -9.80 20.59
C ARG A 299 -8.63 -10.88 21.67
N ASN A 300 -7.82 -11.89 21.37
CA ASN A 300 -7.63 -13.08 22.23
C ASN A 300 -6.20 -13.19 22.79
N GLY A 301 -5.42 -12.11 22.81
CA GLY A 301 -4.06 -12.12 23.36
C GLY A 301 -3.12 -11.13 22.66
N ASN A 302 -1.93 -10.99 23.23
CA ASN A 302 -0.87 -10.13 22.70
C ASN A 302 0.39 -10.95 22.47
N ASP A 303 1.08 -10.72 21.37
CA ASP A 303 2.35 -11.37 21.04
C ASP A 303 3.48 -10.35 21.12
N LEU A 304 4.58 -10.70 21.80
CA LEU A 304 5.81 -9.91 21.74
C LEU A 304 6.57 -10.27 20.47
N ILE A 305 6.95 -9.27 19.69
CA ILE A 305 7.74 -9.45 18.46
C ILE A 305 9.21 -9.16 18.79
N PRO A 306 10.12 -10.11 18.58
CA PRO A 306 11.55 -9.87 18.71
C PRO A 306 12.02 -8.80 17.73
N VAL A 307 12.84 -7.86 18.23
CA VAL A 307 13.49 -6.82 17.42
C VAL A 307 14.99 -7.05 17.50
N ASP A 308 15.63 -7.06 16.34
CA ASP A 308 17.06 -7.26 16.18
C ASP A 308 17.86 -6.05 16.71
N GLN A 309 19.18 -6.22 16.86
CA GLN A 309 20.06 -5.18 17.42
C GLN A 309 20.11 -3.90 16.56
N ASP A 310 19.82 -4.01 15.27
CA ASP A 310 19.75 -2.90 14.32
C ASP A 310 18.33 -2.30 14.22
N GLY A 311 17.38 -2.78 15.02
CA GLY A 311 16.00 -2.30 15.03
C GLY A 311 15.10 -2.93 13.97
N ARG A 312 15.60 -3.90 13.18
CA ARG A 312 14.78 -4.65 12.23
C ARG A 312 13.97 -5.74 12.93
N PHE A 313 12.84 -6.10 12.36
CA PHE A 313 12.10 -7.29 12.77
C PHE A 313 11.34 -7.90 11.60
N HIS A 314 11.12 -9.21 11.71
CA HIS A 314 10.27 -9.97 10.81
C HIS A 314 9.26 -10.75 11.65
N TYR A 315 8.00 -10.75 11.23
CA TYR A 315 6.95 -11.43 11.98
C TYR A 315 5.95 -12.12 11.05
N ARG A 316 5.70 -13.41 11.31
CA ARG A 316 4.66 -14.19 10.64
C ARG A 316 3.32 -13.94 11.30
N LEU A 317 2.56 -12.98 10.77
CA LEU A 317 1.23 -12.66 11.25
C LEU A 317 0.20 -13.65 10.70
N ALA A 318 -0.35 -14.51 11.56
CA ALA A 318 -1.40 -15.46 11.19
C ALA A 318 -2.75 -14.76 10.90
N LEU A 319 -3.36 -15.12 9.77
CA LEU A 319 -4.65 -14.66 9.27
C LEU A 319 -5.70 -15.77 9.45
N SER A 320 -6.24 -15.86 10.67
CA SER A 320 -7.11 -16.96 11.11
C SER A 320 -8.46 -17.07 10.40
N LYS A 321 -8.91 -16.01 9.72
CA LYS A 321 -10.24 -15.95 9.07
C LYS A 321 -10.07 -15.68 7.58
N LEU A 322 -10.92 -16.30 6.77
CA LEU A 322 -11.20 -15.77 5.42
C LEU A 322 -11.95 -14.44 5.55
N GLY A 323 -11.66 -13.50 4.66
CA GLY A 323 -12.12 -12.12 4.71
C GLY A 323 -11.26 -11.25 5.63
N GLU A 324 -11.89 -10.26 6.26
CA GLU A 324 -11.18 -9.20 6.99
C GLU A 324 -10.53 -9.68 8.30
N ASN A 325 -9.24 -9.39 8.45
CA ASN A 325 -8.44 -9.62 9.66
C ASN A 325 -7.81 -8.30 10.11
N ASN A 326 -8.29 -7.77 11.24
CA ASN A 326 -7.82 -6.51 11.82
C ASN A 326 -6.98 -6.76 13.07
N PHE A 327 -5.86 -6.05 13.16
CA PHE A 327 -4.91 -6.12 14.26
C PHE A 327 -4.39 -4.72 14.62
N THR A 328 -3.69 -4.62 15.75
CA THR A 328 -2.96 -3.41 16.11
C THR A 328 -1.53 -3.76 16.47
N LEU A 329 -0.57 -3.15 15.79
CA LEU A 329 0.83 -3.25 16.13
C LEU A 329 1.23 -2.08 17.02
N ARG A 330 1.65 -2.38 18.23
CA ARG A 330 2.10 -1.43 19.23
C ARG A 330 3.61 -1.39 19.26
N CYS A 331 4.19 -0.20 19.18
CA CYS A 331 5.62 0.00 19.36
C CYS A 331 5.88 1.03 20.45
N LEU A 332 6.87 0.73 21.31
CA LEU A 332 7.41 1.64 22.31
C LEU A 332 8.94 1.60 22.24
N SER A 333 9.53 2.69 21.76
CA SER A 333 10.96 2.92 21.75
C SER A 333 11.39 3.66 23.03
N PRO A 334 12.58 3.37 23.60
CA PRO A 334 13.08 4.11 24.75
C PRO A 334 13.10 5.62 24.48
N GLY A 335 12.46 6.41 25.34
CA GLY A 335 12.43 7.87 25.22
C GLY A 335 11.31 8.42 24.34
N TYR A 336 10.57 7.58 23.63
CA TYR A 336 9.48 7.99 22.73
C TYR A 336 8.11 7.66 23.32
N HIS A 337 7.08 8.34 22.81
CA HIS A 337 5.69 7.99 23.11
C HIS A 337 5.31 6.73 22.34
N ARG A 338 4.36 5.96 22.88
CA ARG A 338 3.85 4.76 22.23
C ARG A 338 3.13 5.11 20.93
N ILE A 339 3.33 4.30 19.89
CA ILE A 339 2.48 4.28 18.70
C ILE A 339 1.64 3.00 18.66
N ASP A 340 0.37 3.13 18.31
CA ASP A 340 -0.54 2.02 18.04
C ASP A 340 -0.95 2.09 16.55
N MET A 341 -0.39 1.20 15.73
CA MET A 341 -0.56 1.19 14.28
C MET A 341 -1.60 0.14 13.86
N PRO A 342 -2.71 0.51 13.21
CA PRO A 342 -3.69 -0.45 12.74
C PRO A 342 -3.14 -1.26 11.55
N LEU A 343 -3.43 -2.55 11.54
CA LEU A 343 -3.16 -3.45 10.42
C LEU A 343 -4.49 -4.07 9.94
N SER A 344 -4.70 -4.12 8.63
CA SER A 344 -5.93 -4.68 8.06
C SER A 344 -5.63 -5.50 6.81
N PHE A 345 -5.78 -6.82 6.93
CA PHE A 345 -5.53 -7.75 5.83
C PHE A 345 -6.81 -8.48 5.44
N PHE A 346 -7.07 -8.59 4.15
CA PHE A 346 -8.17 -9.38 3.62
C PHE A 346 -7.64 -10.72 3.15
N ARG A 347 -8.00 -11.80 3.85
CA ARG A 347 -7.56 -13.13 3.44
C ARG A 347 -8.52 -13.72 2.41
N THR A 348 -8.01 -14.10 1.26
CA THR A 348 -8.74 -14.85 0.23
C THR A 348 -8.23 -16.30 0.19
N ILE A 349 -8.86 -17.12 -0.63
CA ILE A 349 -8.47 -18.51 -0.83
C ILE A 349 -7.36 -18.54 -1.88
N GLY A 350 -6.31 -19.32 -1.62
CA GLY A 350 -5.27 -19.66 -2.61
C GLY A 350 -5.54 -20.99 -3.31
N ASP A 351 -5.06 -21.10 -4.54
CA ASP A 351 -5.47 -22.08 -5.57
C ASP A 351 -5.33 -23.58 -5.25
N SER A 352 -4.72 -24.02 -4.15
CA SER A 352 -4.36 -25.46 -4.02
C SER A 352 -4.65 -26.18 -2.70
N LEU A 353 -4.86 -25.52 -1.55
CA LEU A 353 -4.94 -26.25 -0.26
C LEU A 353 -6.24 -26.10 0.55
N GLU A 354 -7.12 -25.16 0.22
CA GLU A 354 -8.41 -25.00 0.93
C GLU A 354 -9.63 -25.60 0.21
N LEU A 355 -9.50 -25.93 -1.09
CA LEU A 355 -10.62 -26.50 -1.86
C LEU A 355 -11.12 -27.84 -1.31
N TYR A 356 -10.20 -28.68 -0.82
CA TYR A 356 -10.51 -29.98 -0.25
C TYR A 356 -11.05 -29.92 1.19
N THR A 357 -10.70 -28.88 1.97
CA THR A 357 -11.18 -28.76 3.37
C THR A 357 -12.48 -27.94 3.48
N LEU A 358 -12.75 -27.06 2.50
CA LEU A 358 -14.02 -26.33 2.39
C LEU A 358 -15.15 -27.20 1.81
N SER A 359 -14.87 -28.10 0.85
CA SER A 359 -15.89 -28.97 0.25
C SER A 359 -16.66 -29.81 1.28
N ASP A 360 -15.99 -30.31 2.32
CA ASP A 360 -16.62 -31.13 3.37
C ASP A 360 -17.52 -30.33 4.33
N ARG A 361 -17.39 -28.99 4.37
CA ARG A 361 -18.17 -28.11 5.26
C ARG A 361 -19.30 -27.37 4.55
N ILE A 362 -19.33 -27.37 3.21
CA ILE A 362 -20.37 -26.71 2.43
C ILE A 362 -21.60 -27.63 2.40
N LYS A 363 -22.57 -27.37 3.29
CA LYS A 363 -23.90 -27.95 3.15
C LYS A 363 -24.56 -27.34 1.91
N SER A 364 -24.88 -28.17 0.91
CA SER A 364 -25.54 -27.73 -0.32
C SER A 364 -26.87 -27.04 -0.01
N VAL A 365 -26.99 -25.76 -0.37
CA VAL A 365 -28.27 -25.05 -0.40
C VAL A 365 -28.78 -25.13 -1.82
N THR A 366 -29.93 -25.77 -2.03
CA THR A 366 -30.50 -25.89 -3.38
C THR A 366 -31.07 -24.55 -3.83
N PHE A 367 -31.05 -24.27 -5.13
CA PHE A 367 -31.59 -23.03 -5.66
C PHE A 367 -33.09 -22.86 -5.35
N ALA A 368 -33.87 -23.94 -5.40
CA ALA A 368 -35.28 -23.93 -4.98
C ALA A 368 -35.48 -23.49 -3.51
N GLN A 369 -34.51 -23.80 -2.62
CA GLN A 369 -34.53 -23.31 -1.23
C GLN A 369 -34.18 -21.82 -1.16
N LEU A 370 -33.21 -21.37 -1.96
CA LEU A 370 -32.83 -19.96 -2.05
C LEU A 370 -33.99 -19.11 -2.53
N MET A 371 -34.62 -19.48 -3.65
CA MET A 371 -35.74 -18.72 -4.24
C MET A 371 -36.92 -18.54 -3.27
N LYS A 372 -37.19 -19.53 -2.41
CA LYS A 372 -38.29 -19.44 -1.45
C LYS A 372 -38.02 -18.49 -0.30
N LYS A 373 -36.78 -18.44 0.22
CA LYS A 373 -36.44 -17.63 1.40
C LYS A 373 -34.95 -17.27 1.44
N PRO A 374 -34.47 -16.34 0.59
CA PRO A 374 -33.05 -16.00 0.50
C PRO A 374 -32.47 -15.58 1.86
N SER A 375 -33.20 -14.76 2.62
CA SER A 375 -32.76 -14.22 3.91
C SER A 375 -32.44 -15.27 4.98
N ALA A 376 -33.01 -16.48 4.91
CA ALA A 376 -32.71 -17.57 5.84
C ALA A 376 -31.30 -18.16 5.65
N TYR A 377 -30.66 -17.86 4.53
CA TYR A 377 -29.35 -18.37 4.15
C TYR A 377 -28.28 -17.28 4.10
N GLN A 378 -28.59 -16.05 4.55
CA GLN A 378 -27.62 -14.96 4.63
C GLN A 378 -26.36 -15.39 5.41
N GLY A 379 -25.19 -15.08 4.86
CA GLY A 379 -23.90 -15.39 5.48
C GLY A 379 -23.46 -16.86 5.34
N ARG A 380 -24.25 -17.71 4.68
CA ARG A 380 -23.83 -19.09 4.40
C ARG A 380 -22.89 -19.16 3.21
N THR A 381 -21.81 -19.90 3.39
CA THR A 381 -20.86 -20.23 2.32
C THR A 381 -21.40 -21.36 1.45
N VAL A 382 -21.36 -21.15 0.14
CA VAL A 382 -21.84 -22.08 -0.89
C VAL A 382 -20.81 -22.21 -2.00
N ARG A 383 -20.82 -23.35 -2.70
CA ARG A 383 -20.08 -23.57 -3.94
C ARG A 383 -21.06 -23.83 -5.05
N TYR A 384 -20.89 -23.13 -6.16
CA TYR A 384 -21.68 -23.35 -7.38
C TYR A 384 -20.74 -23.55 -8.55
N ARG A 385 -21.15 -24.41 -9.48
CA ARG A 385 -20.44 -24.64 -10.73
C ARG A 385 -21.40 -24.39 -11.87
N GLY A 386 -20.93 -23.71 -12.90
CA GLY A 386 -21.72 -23.43 -14.08
C GLY A 386 -20.97 -22.55 -15.06
N THR A 387 -21.70 -22.01 -16.03
CA THR A 387 -21.15 -21.16 -17.08
C THR A 387 -21.47 -19.70 -16.80
N VAL A 388 -20.51 -18.80 -17.02
CA VAL A 388 -20.73 -17.35 -16.96
C VAL A 388 -21.61 -16.92 -18.12
N ALA A 389 -22.86 -16.59 -17.84
CA ALA A 389 -23.88 -16.27 -18.82
C ALA A 389 -23.99 -14.77 -19.13
N ALA A 390 -23.61 -13.91 -18.20
CA ALA A 390 -23.60 -12.46 -18.41
C ALA A 390 -22.61 -11.75 -17.48
N LEU A 391 -22.12 -10.60 -17.94
CA LEU A 391 -21.33 -9.66 -17.15
C LEU A 391 -22.16 -8.39 -16.97
N ALA A 392 -22.22 -7.85 -15.76
CA ALA A 392 -23.04 -6.68 -15.45
C ALA A 392 -22.41 -5.78 -14.39
N ASN A 393 -23.02 -4.61 -14.21
CA ASN A 393 -22.68 -3.68 -13.15
C ASN A 393 -23.96 -3.16 -12.52
N LEU A 394 -24.04 -3.22 -11.20
CA LEU A 394 -25.17 -2.72 -10.43
C LEU A 394 -24.72 -1.62 -9.48
N GLU A 395 -25.16 -0.38 -9.72
CA GLU A 395 -24.86 0.77 -8.86
C GLU A 395 -23.35 0.95 -8.57
N GLY A 396 -22.51 0.51 -9.52
CA GLY A 396 -21.06 0.49 -9.39
C GLY A 396 -20.49 -0.87 -9.02
N GLN A 397 -21.24 -1.75 -8.36
CA GLN A 397 -20.72 -3.08 -8.01
C GLN A 397 -20.63 -3.97 -9.27
N PRO A 398 -19.43 -4.44 -9.66
CA PRO A 398 -19.31 -5.44 -10.71
C PRO A 398 -19.95 -6.76 -10.27
N LEU A 399 -20.61 -7.43 -11.20
CA LEU A 399 -21.18 -8.75 -10.98
C LEU A 399 -21.22 -9.55 -12.28
N PHE A 400 -21.31 -10.86 -12.16
CA PHE A 400 -21.61 -11.75 -13.27
C PHE A 400 -22.77 -12.68 -12.92
N LEU A 401 -23.44 -13.20 -13.95
CA LEU A 401 -24.46 -14.23 -13.80
C LEU A 401 -23.82 -15.58 -14.08
N LEU A 402 -23.90 -16.48 -13.10
CA LEU A 402 -23.50 -17.87 -13.26
C LEU A 402 -24.75 -18.72 -13.48
N THR A 403 -24.84 -19.42 -14.61
CA THR A 403 -25.91 -20.37 -14.92
C THR A 403 -25.41 -21.79 -14.69
N MET A 404 -26.07 -22.50 -13.79
CA MET A 404 -25.79 -23.90 -13.43
C MET A 404 -26.45 -24.87 -14.43
N ASP A 405 -26.07 -26.15 -14.41
CA ASP A 405 -26.51 -27.19 -15.37
C ASP A 405 -28.04 -27.32 -15.53
N GLU A 406 -28.83 -27.00 -14.51
CA GLU A 406 -30.30 -27.05 -14.54
C GLU A 406 -30.96 -25.74 -15.06
N GLY A 407 -30.17 -24.79 -15.57
CA GLY A 407 -30.62 -23.46 -16.02
C GLY A 407 -30.81 -22.45 -14.89
N GLU A 408 -30.54 -22.86 -13.66
CA GLU A 408 -30.61 -22.04 -12.46
C GLU A 408 -29.50 -20.98 -12.47
N THR A 409 -29.86 -19.71 -12.29
CA THR A 409 -28.92 -18.59 -12.43
C THR A 409 -28.78 -17.81 -11.12
N ILE A 410 -27.54 -17.53 -10.73
CA ILE A 410 -27.21 -16.77 -9.52
C ILE A 410 -26.40 -15.52 -9.88
N ALA A 411 -26.66 -14.42 -9.19
CA ALA A 411 -25.88 -13.19 -9.33
C ALA A 411 -24.67 -13.22 -8.40
N CYS A 412 -23.48 -13.16 -8.99
CA CYS A 412 -22.20 -13.22 -8.29
C CYS A 412 -21.58 -11.83 -8.22
N LEU A 413 -21.73 -11.17 -7.06
CA LEU A 413 -21.12 -9.87 -6.79
C LEU A 413 -19.61 -10.06 -6.59
N CYS A 414 -18.79 -9.33 -7.35
CA CYS A 414 -17.34 -9.46 -7.34
C CYS A 414 -16.67 -8.07 -7.29
N PRO A 415 -15.42 -7.95 -6.78
CA PRO A 415 -14.72 -6.68 -6.73
C PRO A 415 -14.42 -6.13 -8.13
N ASP A 416 -14.14 -7.02 -9.09
CA ASP A 416 -13.91 -6.73 -10.50
C ASP A 416 -14.24 -7.96 -11.35
N LEU A 417 -14.17 -7.81 -12.67
CA LEU A 417 -14.47 -8.84 -13.66
C LEU A 417 -13.23 -9.23 -14.49
N LEU A 418 -12.02 -8.91 -14.02
CA LEU A 418 -10.80 -9.08 -14.83
C LEU A 418 -10.54 -10.55 -15.19
N ASP A 419 -10.81 -11.46 -14.25
CA ASP A 419 -10.62 -12.90 -14.41
C ASP A 419 -11.91 -13.65 -14.85
N ILE A 420 -12.93 -12.92 -15.30
CA ILE A 420 -14.27 -13.47 -15.60
C ILE A 420 -14.67 -13.15 -17.04
N HIS A 421 -14.87 -14.20 -17.83
CA HIS A 421 -15.20 -14.10 -19.25
C HIS A 421 -16.57 -14.70 -19.56
N LEU A 422 -17.25 -14.17 -20.58
CA LEU A 422 -18.51 -14.73 -21.05
C LEU A 422 -18.28 -16.14 -21.60
N GLY A 423 -19.13 -17.10 -21.21
CA GLY A 423 -18.99 -18.50 -21.61
C GLY A 423 -17.92 -19.29 -20.84
N GLN A 424 -17.24 -18.67 -19.88
CA GLN A 424 -16.29 -19.36 -19.02
C GLN A 424 -17.01 -20.34 -18.11
N GLU A 425 -16.54 -21.58 -18.07
CA GLU A 425 -16.86 -22.51 -16.99
C GLU A 425 -16.21 -22.00 -15.69
N ALA A 426 -17.04 -21.75 -14.69
CA ALA A 426 -16.62 -21.24 -13.41
C ALA A 426 -17.14 -22.16 -12.31
N ASP A 427 -16.21 -22.65 -11.51
CA ASP A 427 -16.50 -23.20 -10.21
C ASP A 427 -16.20 -22.08 -9.20
N LEU A 428 -17.16 -21.74 -8.35
CA LEU A 428 -17.04 -20.59 -7.48
C LEU A 428 -17.38 -20.92 -6.05
N LEU A 429 -16.71 -20.24 -5.14
CA LEU A 429 -17.08 -20.17 -3.74
C LEU A 429 -17.60 -18.78 -3.43
N GLY A 430 -18.74 -18.70 -2.76
CA GLY A 430 -19.35 -17.44 -2.40
C GLY A 430 -20.08 -17.48 -1.07
N VAL A 431 -20.41 -16.31 -0.55
CA VAL A 431 -21.25 -16.14 0.64
C VAL A 431 -22.59 -15.56 0.21
N LEU A 432 -23.68 -16.25 0.51
CA LEU A 432 -25.02 -15.81 0.17
C LEU A 432 -25.35 -14.47 0.86
N THR A 433 -25.81 -13.49 0.10
CA THR A 433 -26.19 -12.17 0.61
C THR A 433 -27.52 -12.20 1.38
N GLY A 434 -28.33 -13.23 1.12
CA GLY A 434 -29.71 -13.33 1.58
C GLY A 434 -30.69 -12.40 0.86
N LYS A 435 -30.30 -11.83 -0.29
CA LYS A 435 -31.09 -10.92 -1.11
C LYS A 435 -31.30 -11.47 -2.53
N MET A 436 -32.35 -10.97 -3.17
CA MET A 436 -32.52 -11.06 -4.62
C MET A 436 -31.89 -9.83 -5.25
N GLN A 437 -31.20 -10.02 -6.36
CA GLN A 437 -30.53 -8.99 -7.13
C GLN A 437 -31.23 -8.86 -8.48
N SER A 438 -31.84 -7.71 -8.71
CA SER A 438 -32.30 -7.35 -10.05
C SER A 438 -31.08 -7.05 -10.91
N VAL A 439 -30.95 -7.73 -12.03
CA VAL A 439 -29.86 -7.56 -13.00
C VAL A 439 -30.49 -7.35 -14.37
N GLU A 440 -30.06 -6.29 -15.04
CA GLU A 440 -30.37 -6.03 -16.44
C GLU A 440 -29.08 -6.14 -17.25
N SER A 441 -29.07 -7.03 -18.23
CA SER A 441 -27.97 -7.15 -19.20
C SER A 441 -28.54 -7.35 -20.60
N PRO A 442 -27.76 -7.08 -21.67
CA PRO A 442 -28.23 -7.28 -23.05
C PRO A 442 -28.69 -8.71 -23.36
N TRP A 443 -28.18 -9.69 -22.61
CA TRP A 443 -28.34 -11.12 -22.89
C TRP A 443 -29.27 -11.82 -21.89
N LEU A 444 -29.40 -11.30 -20.68
CA LEU A 444 -30.16 -11.91 -19.60
C LEU A 444 -30.61 -10.85 -18.57
N SER A 445 -31.92 -10.80 -18.29
CA SER A 445 -32.52 -9.86 -17.33
C SER A 445 -33.47 -10.58 -16.38
N GLY A 446 -33.47 -10.21 -15.10
CA GLY A 446 -34.33 -10.81 -14.08
C GLY A 446 -33.88 -10.55 -12.65
N GLU A 447 -34.60 -11.14 -11.69
CA GLU A 447 -34.18 -11.18 -10.29
C GLU A 447 -33.55 -12.53 -9.95
N PHE A 448 -32.31 -12.47 -9.46
CA PHE A 448 -31.53 -13.67 -9.13
C PHE A 448 -31.15 -13.66 -7.66
N PRO A 449 -31.12 -14.82 -6.97
CA PRO A 449 -30.47 -14.86 -5.67
C PRO A 449 -29.02 -14.39 -5.83
N SER A 450 -28.46 -13.75 -4.81
CA SER A 450 -27.08 -13.25 -4.91
C SER A 450 -26.15 -13.79 -3.85
N LEU A 451 -24.88 -13.86 -4.25
CA LEU A 451 -23.76 -14.12 -3.37
C LEU A 451 -22.68 -13.06 -3.59
N THR A 452 -21.85 -12.88 -2.58
CA THR A 452 -20.56 -12.21 -2.72
C THR A 452 -19.53 -13.28 -3.05
N LEU A 453 -18.88 -13.13 -4.20
CA LEU A 453 -17.81 -14.02 -4.64
C LEU A 453 -16.66 -13.95 -3.64
N THR A 454 -16.26 -15.13 -3.15
CA THR A 454 -15.08 -15.29 -2.29
C THR A 454 -13.87 -15.71 -3.13
N SER A 455 -14.08 -16.60 -4.09
CA SER A 455 -13.03 -17.13 -4.96
C SER A 455 -13.63 -17.81 -6.19
N LEU A 456 -12.97 -17.66 -7.33
CA LEU A 456 -13.08 -18.58 -8.46
C LEU A 456 -12.13 -19.74 -8.23
N ILE A 457 -12.62 -20.94 -8.48
CA ILE A 457 -11.93 -22.20 -8.32
C ILE A 457 -11.47 -22.59 -9.74
N PRO A 458 -10.15 -22.66 -9.99
CA PRO A 458 -9.59 -22.91 -11.32
C PRO A 458 -9.93 -24.30 -11.87
#